data_AF-Q95MD8-F1
#
_entry.id   AF-Q95MD8-F1
#
_cell.length_a   1.000
_cell.length_b   1.000
_cell.length_c   1.000
_cell.angle_alpha   90.00
_cell.angle_beta   90.00
_cell.angle_gamma   90.00
#
_symmetry.space_group_name_H-M   'P 1'
#
loop_
_entity.id
_entity.type
_entity.pdbx_description
1 polymer ?
#
loop_
_entity_poly.entity_id
_entity_poly.type
_entity_poly.pdbx_seq_one_letter_code
_entity_poly.pdbx_strand_id
1 'polypeptide(L)'
;VGNKCDLTTKKVVDYTTAKEFADSLGIPFLETSAKNATNVEQSFMTMAAEIKKRMGPGATAGGAEKSNVKIQSTPVKQSSGGCC
;
A
#
# COMPACT_ATOMS: atom_id res chain seq x y z
N VAL A 1 -5.73 -10.14 2.28
CA VAL A 1 -6.40 -9.51 3.43
C VAL A 1 -7.88 -9.85 3.36
N GLY A 2 -8.44 -10.51 4.38
CA GLY A 2 -9.87 -10.81 4.49
C GLY A 2 -10.59 -9.71 5.27
N ASN A 3 -11.23 -8.76 4.59
CA ASN A 3 -11.93 -7.66 5.26
C ASN A 3 -13.35 -8.08 5.70
N LYS A 4 -13.94 -7.33 6.63
CA LYS A 4 -15.29 -7.53 7.20
C LYS A 4 -15.43 -8.75 8.12
N CYS A 5 -14.38 -9.07 8.88
CA CYS A 5 -14.43 -10.16 9.87
C CYS A 5 -15.45 -9.92 11.01
N ASP A 6 -16.00 -8.70 11.13
CA ASP A 6 -17.08 -8.35 12.06
C ASP A 6 -18.41 -9.05 11.73
N LEU A 7 -18.62 -9.48 10.48
CA LEU A 7 -19.83 -10.19 10.05
C LEU A 7 -19.68 -11.70 10.23
N THR A 8 -19.48 -12.15 11.47
CA THR A 8 -19.30 -13.57 11.80
C THR A 8 -20.47 -14.45 11.35
N THR A 9 -21.70 -13.94 11.39
CA THR A 9 -22.92 -14.64 10.93
C THR A 9 -23.07 -14.76 9.42
N LYS A 10 -22.35 -13.94 8.63
CA LYS A 10 -22.31 -14.04 7.16
C LYS A 10 -20.97 -14.56 6.65
N LYS A 11 -20.11 -15.05 7.56
CA LYS A 11 -18.82 -15.60 7.23
C LYS A 11 -19.01 -16.97 6.58
N VAL A 12 -18.77 -17.03 5.27
CA VAL A 12 -18.83 -18.28 4.48
C VAL A 12 -17.45 -18.87 4.22
N VAL A 13 -16.39 -18.14 4.58
CA VAL A 13 -15.00 -18.54 4.38
C VAL A 13 -14.39 -18.76 5.75
N ASP A 14 -14.00 -20.00 6.03
CA ASP A 14 -13.27 -20.35 7.24
C ASP A 14 -11.86 -19.75 7.25
N TYR A 15 -11.41 -19.36 8.45
CA TYR A 15 -10.08 -18.75 8.62
C TYR A 15 -8.97 -19.71 8.23
N THR A 16 -9.09 -20.98 8.63
CA THR A 16 -8.11 -22.04 8.33
C THR A 16 -7.97 -22.26 6.83
N THR A 17 -9.07 -22.43 6.11
CA THR A 17 -9.05 -22.63 4.66
C THR A 17 -8.44 -21.45 3.92
N ALA A 18 -8.80 -20.21 4.31
CA ALA A 18 -8.22 -19.02 3.70
C ALA A 18 -6.73 -18.87 4.01
N LYS A 19 -6.30 -19.26 5.21
CA LYS A 19 -4.90 -19.24 5.62
C LYS A 19 -4.09 -20.28 4.84
N GLU A 20 -4.56 -21.52 4.74
CA GLU A 20 -3.89 -22.57 3.96
C GLU A 20 -3.76 -22.20 2.49
N PHE A 21 -4.79 -21.55 1.92
CA PHE A 21 -4.74 -21.05 0.54
C PHE A 21 -3.69 -19.95 0.37
N ALA A 22 -3.60 -19.03 1.31
CA ALA A 22 -2.61 -17.96 1.29
C ALA A 22 -1.18 -18.48 1.50
N ASP A 23 -1.00 -19.43 2.41
CA ASP A 23 0.27 -20.13 2.65
C ASP A 23 0.71 -20.89 1.38
N SER A 24 -0.22 -21.53 0.67
CA SER A 24 0.04 -22.20 -0.62
C SER A 24 0.50 -21.24 -1.71
N LEU A 25 0.04 -19.98 -1.68
CA LEU A 25 0.48 -18.91 -2.58
C LEU A 25 1.73 -18.18 -2.07
N GLY A 26 2.22 -18.50 -0.86
CA GLY A 26 3.36 -17.83 -0.23
C GLY A 26 3.08 -16.37 0.12
N ILE A 27 1.81 -16.00 0.35
CA ILE A 27 1.40 -14.64 0.69
C ILE A 27 0.86 -14.58 2.13
N PRO A 28 1.22 -13.54 2.92
CA PRO A 28 0.69 -13.40 4.27
C PRO A 28 -0.81 -13.08 4.25
N PHE A 29 -1.57 -13.79 5.09
CA PHE A 29 -3.00 -13.59 5.28
C PHE A 29 -3.33 -13.01 6.65
N LEU A 30 -4.26 -12.06 6.66
CA LEU A 30 -4.78 -11.41 7.85
C LEU A 30 -6.25 -11.08 7.62
N GLU A 31 -7.10 -11.37 8.60
CA GLU A 31 -8.48 -10.89 8.64
C GLU A 31 -8.53 -9.52 9.32
N THR A 32 -9.23 -8.58 8.71
CA THR A 32 -9.40 -7.21 9.21
C THR A 32 -10.87 -6.83 9.26
N SER A 33 -11.22 -5.91 10.16
CA SER A 33 -12.50 -5.19 10.10
C SER A 33 -12.21 -3.71 10.07
N ALA A 34 -12.40 -3.09 8.91
CA ALA A 34 -12.36 -1.63 8.79
C ALA A 34 -13.43 -0.96 9.66
N LYS A 35 -14.56 -1.63 9.91
CA LYS A 35 -15.65 -1.12 10.73
C LYS A 35 -15.28 -1.05 12.21
N ASN A 36 -14.65 -2.11 12.73
CA ASN A 36 -14.28 -2.22 14.14
C ASN A 36 -12.81 -1.89 14.41
N ALA A 37 -12.10 -1.34 13.41
CA ALA A 37 -10.65 -1.12 13.41
C ALA A 37 -9.82 -2.38 13.79
N THR A 38 -10.38 -3.58 13.64
CA THR A 38 -9.71 -4.83 14.02
C THR A 38 -8.64 -5.16 13.01
N ASN A 39 -7.40 -5.34 13.48
CA ASN A 39 -6.23 -5.75 12.70
C ASN A 39 -5.86 -4.83 11.51
N VAL A 40 -6.47 -3.64 11.41
CA VAL A 40 -6.19 -2.69 10.34
C VAL A 40 -4.74 -2.22 10.42
N GLU A 41 -4.28 -1.78 11.60
CA GLU A 41 -2.89 -1.34 11.81
C GLU A 41 -1.88 -2.46 11.52
N GLN A 42 -2.13 -3.66 12.05
CA GLN A 42 -1.27 -4.81 11.81
C GLN A 42 -1.17 -5.18 10.32
N SER A 43 -2.24 -4.99 9.54
CA SER A 43 -2.20 -5.24 8.09
C SER A 43 -1.22 -4.31 7.36
N PHE A 44 -1.21 -3.03 7.73
CA PHE A 44 -0.29 -2.04 7.15
C PHE A 44 1.15 -2.27 7.63
N MET A 45 1.34 -2.57 8.92
CA MET A 45 2.67 -2.86 9.47
C MET A 45 3.28 -4.11 8.84
N THR A 46 2.49 -5.17 8.65
CA THR A 46 2.95 -6.41 8.00
C THR A 46 3.35 -6.14 6.55
N MET A 47 2.53 -5.37 5.82
CA MET A 47 2.84 -4.99 4.43
C MET A 47 4.12 -4.15 4.34
N ALA A 48 4.27 -3.14 5.20
CA ALA A 48 5.45 -2.28 5.23
C ALA A 48 6.72 -3.06 5.62
N ALA A 49 6.62 -3.96 6.60
CA ALA A 49 7.73 -4.82 7.02
C ALA A 49 8.17 -5.75 5.88
N GLU A 50 7.21 -6.36 5.16
CA GLU A 50 7.50 -7.21 4.01
C GLU A 50 8.15 -6.42 2.86
N ILE A 51 7.66 -5.22 2.57
CA ILE A 51 8.30 -4.34 1.57
C ILE A 51 9.73 -4.01 2.00
N LYS A 52 9.95 -3.60 3.26
CA LYS A 52 11.28 -3.30 3.79
C LYS A 52 12.22 -4.51 3.71
N LYS A 53 11.72 -5.71 4.06
CA LYS A 53 12.49 -6.96 4.00
C LYS A 53 12.89 -7.31 2.57
N ARG A 54 11.99 -7.15 1.60
CA ARG A 54 12.24 -7.42 0.18
C ARG A 54 13.18 -6.39 -0.47
N MET A 55 13.08 -5.14 -0.05
CA MET A 55 13.82 -4.01 -0.65
C MET A 55 15.30 -3.93 -0.24
N GLY A 56 15.75 -4.73 0.73
CA GLY A 56 17.12 -4.72 1.23
C GLY A 56 17.57 -3.36 1.80
N PRO A 57 18.79 -3.26 2.37
CA PRO A 57 19.30 -2.00 2.92
C PRO A 57 19.48 -0.86 1.90
N GLY A 58 19.35 -1.16 0.60
CA GLY A 58 19.67 -0.24 -0.50
C GLY A 58 18.49 0.57 -1.04
N ALA A 59 17.23 0.12 -0.94
CA ALA A 59 16.13 0.89 -1.53
C ALA A 59 15.59 2.02 -0.64
N THR A 60 15.97 2.04 0.64
CA THR A 60 15.69 3.17 1.54
C THR A 60 16.75 4.28 1.44
N ALA A 61 17.86 4.02 0.74
CA ALA A 61 18.90 5.00 0.48
C ALA A 61 18.82 5.44 -1.00
N GLY A 62 18.27 6.62 -1.26
CA GLY A 62 18.52 7.31 -2.53
C GLY A 62 17.47 7.17 -3.64
N GLY A 63 16.19 7.00 -3.31
CA GLY A 63 15.08 7.24 -4.26
C GLY A 63 14.82 8.73 -4.53
N ALA A 64 15.84 9.58 -4.46
CA ALA A 64 15.77 11.01 -4.72
C ALA A 64 16.34 11.36 -6.09
N GLU A 65 16.07 10.56 -7.12
CA GLU A 65 16.16 11.06 -8.49
C GLU A 65 15.34 10.20 -9.46
N LYS A 66 14.01 10.18 -9.30
CA LYS A 66 13.20 10.21 -10.51
C LYS A 66 13.16 11.69 -10.89
N SER A 67 13.76 12.04 -12.01
CA SER A 67 13.75 13.38 -12.60
C SER A 67 12.31 13.75 -12.99
N ASN A 68 11.45 13.90 -11.98
CA ASN A 68 10.10 14.40 -12.12
C ASN A 68 10.24 15.89 -12.37
N VAL A 69 9.96 16.31 -13.60
CA VAL A 69 9.92 17.74 -13.93
C VAL A 69 8.81 18.36 -13.09
N LYS A 70 9.19 19.08 -12.03
CA LYS A 70 8.26 19.81 -11.18
C LYS A 70 7.81 21.04 -11.95
N ILE A 71 6.73 20.91 -12.70
CA ILE A 71 6.08 22.04 -13.38
C ILE A 71 5.46 22.92 -12.29
N GLN A 72 6.25 23.86 -11.77
CA GLN A 72 5.72 24.98 -11.01
C GLN A 72 5.13 25.95 -12.03
N SER A 73 3.82 25.84 -12.28
CA SER A 73 3.08 26.78 -13.10
C SER A 73 2.99 28.13 -12.39
N THR A 74 4.03 28.95 -12.51
CA THR A 74 3.86 30.39 -12.33
C THR A 74 3.04 30.91 -13.51
N PRO A 75 1.91 31.60 -13.29
CA PRO A 75 1.15 32.17 -14.39
C PRO A 75 2.05 33.14 -15.14
N VAL A 76 2.31 32.83 -16.41
CA VAL A 76 3.06 33.69 -17.32
C VAL A 76 2.27 35.00 -17.42
N LYS A 77 2.76 36.07 -16.80
CA LYS A 77 2.34 37.41 -17.17
C LYS A 77 2.63 37.53 -18.66
N GLN A 78 1.59 37.63 -19.48
CA GLN A 78 1.70 37.96 -20.90
C GLN A 78 2.40 39.31 -21.01
N SER A 79 3.73 39.31 -21.09
CA SER A 79 4.48 40.42 -21.63
C SER A 79 4.65 40.13 -23.10
N SER A 80 4.05 40.99 -23.90
CA SER A 80 4.08 40.97 -25.36
C SER A 80 5.53 41.00 -25.87
N GLY A 81 5.89 39.99 -26.66
CA GLY A 81 7.04 40.07 -27.57
C GLY A 81 8.26 39.29 -27.10
N GLY A 82 8.66 38.28 -27.89
CA GLY A 82 9.94 37.61 -27.75
C GLY A 82 9.93 36.24 -28.42
N CYS A 83 10.57 36.17 -29.58
CA CYS A 83 10.86 34.93 -30.31
C CYS A 83 11.86 34.07 -29.52
N CYS A 84 11.47 32.83 -29.19
CA CYS A 84 12.30 31.60 -29.18
C CYS A 84 11.40 30.40 -28.84
#